data_AF-A0AAN8DS70-F1
#
_entry.id   AF-A0AAN8DS70-F1
#
_cell.length_a   1.000
_cell.length_b   1.000
_cell.length_c   1.000
_cell.angle_alpha   90.00
_cell.angle_beta   90.00
_cell.angle_gamma   90.00
#
_symmetry.space_group_name_H-M   'P 1'
#
loop_
_entity.id
_entity.type
_entity.pdbx_description
1 polymer ?
#
loop_
_entity_poly.entity_id
_entity_poly.type
_entity_poly.pdbx_seq_one_letter_code
_entity_poly.pdbx_strand_id
1 'polypeptide(L)'
;MVAYKGKTAGNLRQYIKTKPDKWGFKLFSRASADGFIHDMVLYQGKTTLEAHGVPLTTEQQAMGATSQIVSVLASTMSSPSTTAIFADNFFTSLELLRYLRDQNCRYTGTSSDNRIGKPPLKSIKEMEKKAVPRGTCDYIMSDDGILAVRWKDNRTVSLLSTDMGVEPMSSVIRYCSETKTKEPVSCPDVTRPYNANMGGIDKSDMLVHLLSHPHKVQEVVFRAASNQWPVKSSSRRSSSSLVESVTVADPQPVRGHRRHTPNVAVRHANRLTCKYCSRKGNIVRSNVVSRVCKVHLCMNAERNCFVSYHKEFD
;
A
#
# COMPACT_ATOMS: atom_id res chain seq x y z
N MET A 1 -5.07 -2.88 -1.33
CA MET A 1 -5.45 -4.29 -1.63
C MET A 1 -4.75 -4.65 -2.92
N VAL A 2 -4.02 -5.77 -2.97
CA VAL A 2 -3.36 -6.20 -4.22
C VAL A 2 -4.27 -7.19 -4.93
N ALA A 3 -4.76 -6.82 -6.12
CA ALA A 3 -5.72 -7.63 -6.86
C ALA A 3 -5.15 -9.01 -7.20
N TYR A 4 -5.91 -10.06 -6.87
CA TYR A 4 -5.55 -11.44 -7.21
C TYR A 4 -6.80 -12.28 -7.41
N LYS A 5 -6.97 -12.79 -8.64
CA LYS A 5 -8.14 -13.59 -9.05
C LYS A 5 -7.91 -15.10 -9.00
N GLY A 6 -6.65 -15.54 -8.88
CA GLY A 6 -6.30 -16.96 -8.80
C GLY A 6 -6.86 -17.64 -7.54
N LYS A 7 -6.99 -18.96 -7.57
CA LYS A 7 -7.58 -19.75 -6.46
C LYS A 7 -6.54 -20.51 -5.63
N THR A 8 -5.28 -20.50 -6.05
CA THR A 8 -4.18 -21.27 -5.42
C THR A 8 -3.71 -20.71 -4.08
N ALA A 9 -4.03 -19.45 -3.76
CA ALA A 9 -3.55 -18.80 -2.54
C ALA A 9 -4.34 -19.14 -1.25
N GLY A 10 -5.32 -20.06 -1.33
CA GLY A 10 -6.10 -20.51 -0.18
C GLY A 10 -6.67 -19.36 0.65
N ASN A 11 -6.46 -19.43 1.98
CA ASN A 11 -6.97 -18.46 2.96
C ASN A 11 -6.27 -17.09 2.93
N LEU A 12 -5.13 -16.95 2.24
CA LEU A 12 -4.46 -15.66 2.08
C LEU A 12 -5.23 -14.71 1.14
N ARG A 13 -6.07 -15.28 0.27
CA ARG A 13 -6.95 -14.51 -0.61
C ARG A 13 -8.17 -14.02 0.16
N GLN A 14 -8.37 -12.70 0.16
CA GLN A 14 -9.45 -12.02 0.86
C GLN A 14 -10.49 -11.46 -0.11
N TYR A 15 -11.74 -11.43 0.33
CA TYR A 15 -12.84 -10.75 -0.35
C TYR A 15 -13.24 -9.48 0.40
N ILE A 16 -13.22 -8.32 -0.27
CA ILE A 16 -13.67 -7.04 0.30
C ILE A 16 -14.66 -6.40 -0.66
N LYS A 17 -15.96 -6.43 -0.31
CA LYS A 17 -17.07 -5.97 -1.15
C LYS A 17 -16.94 -4.51 -1.61
N THR A 18 -16.36 -3.65 -0.78
CA THR A 18 -16.29 -2.19 -0.99
C THR A 18 -15.09 -1.75 -1.82
N LYS A 19 -14.12 -2.63 -2.10
CA LYS A 19 -12.94 -2.27 -2.91
C LYS A 19 -13.21 -2.53 -4.39
N PRO A 20 -12.61 -1.73 -5.32
CA PRO A 20 -12.77 -1.91 -6.76
C PRO A 20 -12.42 -3.33 -7.21
N ASP A 21 -11.23 -3.79 -6.82
CA ASP A 21 -10.84 -5.19 -6.90
C ASP A 21 -11.26 -5.93 -5.64
N LYS A 22 -12.38 -6.63 -5.73
CA LYS A 22 -13.00 -7.30 -4.58
C LYS A 22 -12.21 -8.49 -4.07
N TRP A 23 -11.38 -9.11 -4.91
CA TRP A 23 -10.60 -10.29 -4.57
C TRP A 23 -9.11 -9.99 -4.66
N GLY A 24 -8.36 -10.27 -3.59
CA GLY A 24 -6.94 -10.00 -3.56
C GLY A 24 -6.25 -10.31 -2.24
N PHE A 25 -5.01 -9.84 -2.11
CA PHE A 25 -4.24 -9.86 -0.88
C PHE A 25 -4.43 -8.55 -0.10
N LYS A 26 -4.91 -8.67 1.13
CA LYS A 26 -5.05 -7.53 2.03
C LYS A 26 -3.69 -7.26 2.69
N LEU A 27 -3.21 -6.04 2.54
CA LEU A 27 -2.00 -5.54 3.21
C LEU A 27 -2.43 -4.43 4.17
N PHE A 28 -1.84 -4.42 5.36
CA PHE A 28 -1.81 -3.24 6.21
C PHE A 28 -0.50 -2.52 5.96
N SER A 29 -0.53 -1.20 5.83
CA SER A 29 0.65 -0.44 5.42
C SER A 29 0.70 0.90 6.13
N ARG A 30 1.92 1.37 6.40
CA ARG A 30 2.22 2.73 6.83
C ARG A 30 2.85 3.48 5.68
N ALA A 31 2.37 4.70 5.42
CA ALA A 31 2.86 5.52 4.32
C ALA A 31 3.07 6.97 4.74
N SER A 32 3.96 7.66 4.02
CA SER A 32 4.04 9.12 4.04
C SER A 32 2.80 9.75 3.41
N ALA A 33 2.57 11.04 3.71
CA ALA A 33 1.50 11.83 3.13
C ALA A 33 1.60 11.99 1.59
N ASP A 34 2.76 11.73 1.00
CA ASP A 34 3.00 11.72 -0.46
C ASP A 34 2.66 10.36 -1.13
N GLY A 35 2.35 9.32 -0.33
CA GLY A 35 2.03 7.99 -0.81
C GLY A 35 3.20 7.01 -0.84
N PHE A 36 4.38 7.36 -0.31
CA PHE A 36 5.46 6.39 -0.18
C PHE A 36 5.18 5.40 0.96
N ILE A 37 5.11 4.10 0.66
CA ILE A 37 4.95 3.04 1.68
C ILE A 37 6.28 2.79 2.38
N HIS A 38 6.31 2.95 3.70
CA HIS A 38 7.49 2.70 4.53
C HIS A 38 7.54 1.28 5.08
N ASP A 39 6.38 0.73 5.40
CA ASP A 39 6.26 -0.58 6.03
C ASP A 39 4.91 -1.21 5.69
N MET A 40 4.86 -2.54 5.64
CA MET A 40 3.66 -3.29 5.32
C MET A 40 3.66 -4.70 5.91
N VAL A 41 2.47 -5.20 6.23
CA VAL A 41 2.26 -6.57 6.67
C VAL A 41 1.11 -7.22 5.90
N LEU A 42 1.33 -8.44 5.40
CA LEU A 42 0.31 -9.23 4.73
C LEU A 42 -0.68 -9.77 5.76
N TYR A 43 -1.96 -9.49 5.59
CA TYR A 43 -3.00 -9.99 6.48
C TYR A 43 -3.18 -11.51 6.33
N GLN A 44 -3.11 -12.21 7.46
CA GLN A 44 -3.31 -13.66 7.54
C GLN A 44 -4.35 -14.06 8.60
N GLY A 45 -5.26 -13.14 8.96
CA GLY A 45 -6.25 -13.37 10.00
C GLY A 45 -5.80 -12.85 11.37
N LYS A 46 -6.30 -13.47 12.45
CA LYS A 46 -6.01 -13.05 13.82
C LYS A 46 -4.54 -13.24 14.21
N THR A 47 -3.88 -14.24 13.65
CA THR A 47 -2.47 -14.59 13.88
C THR A 47 -1.53 -13.89 12.90
N THR A 48 -1.94 -12.76 12.31
CA THR A 48 -1.13 -12.07 11.28
C THR A 48 0.30 -11.82 11.75
N LEU A 49 0.50 -11.23 12.93
CA LEU A 49 1.84 -10.88 13.42
C LEU A 49 2.66 -12.12 13.81
N GLU A 50 2.02 -13.10 14.43
CA GLU A 50 2.63 -14.39 14.80
C GLU A 50 3.11 -15.16 13.57
N ALA A 51 2.32 -15.18 12.49
CA ALA A 51 2.68 -15.85 11.25
C ALA A 51 3.82 -15.15 10.49
N HIS A 52 4.07 -13.86 10.75
CA HIS A 52 5.25 -13.14 10.28
C HIS A 52 6.42 -13.20 11.27
N GLY A 53 6.31 -13.97 12.36
CA GLY A 53 7.36 -14.12 13.36
C GLY A 53 7.67 -12.83 14.12
N VAL A 54 6.71 -11.90 14.22
CA VAL A 54 6.89 -10.63 14.93
C VAL A 54 6.61 -10.85 16.41
N PRO A 55 7.62 -10.74 17.30
CA PRO A 55 7.39 -10.83 18.73
C PRO A 55 6.64 -9.59 19.22
N LEU A 56 5.65 -9.80 20.10
CA LEU A 56 4.90 -8.73 20.73
C LEU A 56 5.29 -8.61 22.20
N THR A 57 5.38 -7.37 22.69
CA THR A 57 5.53 -7.11 24.13
C THR A 57 4.24 -7.45 24.87
N THR A 58 4.30 -7.61 26.19
CA THR A 58 3.12 -7.87 27.03
C THR A 58 2.05 -6.80 26.88
N GLU A 59 2.45 -5.53 26.79
CA GLU A 59 1.53 -4.40 26.55
C GLU A 59 0.86 -4.49 25.18
N GLN A 60 1.62 -4.85 24.15
CA GLN A 60 1.06 -5.05 22.81
C GLN A 60 0.09 -6.22 22.77
N GLN A 61 0.40 -7.33 23.42
CA GLN A 61 -0.46 -8.50 23.51
C GLN A 61 -1.81 -8.19 24.19
N ALA A 62 -1.84 -7.26 25.14
CA ALA A 62 -3.06 -6.82 25.81
C ALA A 62 -4.00 -6.00 24.92
N MET A 63 -3.47 -5.36 23.86
CA MET A 63 -4.28 -4.59 22.91
C MET A 63 -5.01 -5.48 21.89
N GLY A 64 -6.06 -4.93 21.27
CA GLY A 64 -6.73 -5.60 20.14
C GLY A 64 -5.81 -5.82 18.93
N ALA A 65 -6.09 -6.86 18.14
CA ALA A 65 -5.25 -7.28 16.99
C ALA A 65 -4.94 -6.16 15.99
N THR A 66 -5.86 -5.22 15.78
CA THR A 66 -5.60 -4.08 14.88
C THR A 66 -4.64 -3.06 15.50
N SER A 67 -4.76 -2.79 16.80
CA SER A 67 -3.85 -1.92 17.55
C SER A 67 -2.44 -2.52 17.61
N GLN A 68 -2.31 -3.84 17.77
CA GLN A 68 -1.04 -4.56 17.66
C GLN A 68 -0.35 -4.34 16.30
N ILE A 69 -1.12 -4.38 15.22
CA ILE A 69 -0.57 -4.15 13.88
C ILE A 69 -0.06 -2.72 13.75
N VAL A 70 -0.80 -1.73 14.26
CA VAL A 70 -0.37 -0.33 14.23
C VAL A 70 0.87 -0.12 15.09
N SER A 71 0.95 -0.72 16.28
CA SER A 71 2.12 -0.59 17.15
C SER A 71 3.38 -1.18 16.52
N VAL A 72 3.27 -2.30 15.80
CA VAL A 72 4.39 -2.91 15.05
C VAL A 72 4.79 -2.02 13.88
N LEU A 73 3.83 -1.54 13.08
CA LEU A 73 4.16 -0.64 11.96
C LEU A 73 4.75 0.69 12.43
N ALA A 74 4.41 1.13 13.63
CA ALA A 74 4.97 2.34 14.25
C ALA A 74 6.38 2.11 14.82
N SER A 75 6.71 0.92 15.32
CA SER A 75 8.03 0.66 15.91
C SER A 75 9.17 0.69 14.88
N THR A 76 8.86 0.54 13.59
CA THR A 76 9.83 0.68 12.49
C THR A 76 10.11 2.13 12.10
N MET A 77 9.59 3.11 12.84
CA MET A 77 9.83 4.53 12.62
C MET A 77 11.19 4.94 13.17
N SER A 78 12.19 5.14 12.30
CA SER A 78 13.58 5.45 12.69
C SER A 78 13.83 6.93 13.07
N SER A 79 12.80 7.77 13.17
CA SER A 79 13.02 9.22 13.30
C SER A 79 13.04 9.69 14.76
N PRO A 80 14.07 10.46 15.18
CA PRO A 80 14.11 11.13 16.49
C PRO A 80 13.11 12.29 16.61
N SER A 81 12.48 12.72 15.51
CA SER A 81 11.39 13.70 15.55
C SER A 81 10.07 13.00 15.86
N THR A 82 9.28 13.56 16.78
CA THR A 82 7.90 13.14 17.05
C THR A 82 7.09 13.10 15.76
N THR A 83 6.88 11.91 15.22
CA THR A 83 6.14 11.72 13.98
C THR A 83 4.67 11.51 14.32
N ALA A 84 3.78 12.12 13.55
CA ALA A 84 2.34 11.99 13.71
C ALA A 84 1.78 10.92 12.78
N ILE A 85 1.03 9.99 13.36
CA ILE A 85 0.28 8.96 12.64
C ILE A 85 -1.16 9.43 12.48
N PHE A 86 -1.66 9.33 11.24
CA PHE A 86 -3.06 9.58 10.91
C PHE A 86 -3.71 8.30 10.40
N ALA A 87 -4.85 7.91 10.96
CA ALA A 87 -5.51 6.67 10.56
C ALA A 87 -7.03 6.75 10.55
N ASP A 88 -7.64 5.76 9.91
CA ASP A 88 -9.09 5.61 9.88
C ASP A 88 -9.64 5.01 11.20
N ASN A 89 -10.96 4.89 11.22
CA ASN A 89 -11.72 4.24 12.30
C ASN A 89 -11.31 2.78 12.54
N PHE A 90 -10.96 2.04 11.50
CA PHE A 90 -10.56 0.64 11.67
C PHE A 90 -9.34 0.50 12.57
N PHE A 91 -8.39 1.44 12.50
CA PHE A 91 -7.13 1.37 13.24
C PHE A 91 -7.12 2.06 14.61
N THR A 92 -8.15 2.83 14.96
CA THR A 92 -8.09 3.73 16.11
C THR A 92 -8.82 3.19 17.34
N SER A 93 -8.15 3.21 18.50
CA SER A 93 -8.71 2.88 19.82
C SER A 93 -8.02 3.66 20.93
N LEU A 94 -8.71 3.91 22.05
CA LEU A 94 -8.14 4.65 23.18
C LEU A 94 -6.85 4.00 23.73
N GLU A 95 -6.83 2.68 23.87
CA GLU A 95 -5.66 1.90 24.34
C GLU A 95 -4.44 2.10 23.43
N LEU A 96 -4.64 2.11 22.11
CA LEU A 96 -3.56 2.34 21.15
C LEU A 96 -2.95 3.73 21.31
N LEU A 97 -3.78 4.76 21.52
CA LEU A 97 -3.28 6.13 21.69
C LEU A 97 -2.46 6.29 22.96
N ARG A 98 -2.86 5.63 24.06
CA ARG A 98 -2.08 5.58 25.31
C ARG A 98 -0.71 4.97 25.06
N TYR A 99 -0.70 3.76 24.48
CA TYR A 99 0.54 3.05 24.17
C TYR A 99 1.47 3.87 23.28
N LEU A 100 0.96 4.43 22.17
CA LEU A 100 1.80 5.19 21.24
C LEU A 100 2.32 6.49 21.85
N ARG A 101 1.56 7.16 22.72
CA ARG A 101 2.07 8.32 23.46
C ARG A 101 3.31 7.96 24.27
N ASP A 102 3.26 6.85 25.00
CA ASP A 102 4.37 6.41 25.86
C ASP A 102 5.62 6.07 25.02
N GLN A 103 5.42 5.72 23.74
CA GLN A 103 6.47 5.55 22.75
C GLN A 103 6.84 6.85 22.00
N ASN A 104 6.44 8.02 22.51
CA ASN A 104 6.66 9.34 21.92
C ASN A 104 6.13 9.48 20.47
N CYS A 105 5.11 8.70 20.14
CA CYS A 105 4.44 8.70 18.85
C CYS A 105 3.11 9.45 18.94
N ARG A 106 2.98 10.50 18.14
CA ARG A 106 1.75 11.30 18.08
C ARG A 106 0.74 10.59 17.19
N TYR A 107 -0.54 10.65 17.55
CA TYR A 107 -1.58 9.92 16.83
C TYR A 107 -2.87 10.73 16.74
N THR A 108 -3.48 10.75 15.57
CA THR A 108 -4.83 11.31 15.34
C THR A 108 -5.63 10.38 14.45
N GLY A 109 -6.82 9.97 14.88
CA GLY A 109 -7.65 9.06 14.09
C GLY A 109 -9.13 9.27 14.30
N THR A 110 -9.93 8.99 13.27
CA THR A 110 -11.37 8.78 13.49
C THR A 110 -11.56 7.50 14.28
N SER A 111 -12.61 7.40 15.10
CA SER A 111 -12.83 6.22 15.94
C SER A 111 -14.31 5.87 16.01
N SER A 112 -14.61 4.58 16.13
CA SER A 112 -15.96 4.10 16.41
C SER A 112 -16.33 4.38 17.86
N ASP A 113 -17.62 4.56 18.12
CA ASP A 113 -18.14 4.87 19.46
C ASP A 113 -17.70 3.88 20.55
N ASN A 114 -17.61 2.59 20.20
CA ASN A 114 -17.22 1.55 21.14
C ASN A 114 -15.72 1.59 21.50
N ARG A 115 -14.90 2.32 20.74
CA ARG A 115 -13.43 2.32 20.85
C ARG A 115 -12.86 3.62 21.42
N ILE A 116 -13.70 4.63 21.68
CA ILE A 116 -13.29 5.89 22.31
C ILE A 116 -13.23 5.82 23.84
N GLY A 117 -13.58 4.69 24.46
CA GLY A 117 -13.51 4.50 25.91
C GLY A 117 -14.68 5.08 26.69
N LYS A 118 -15.85 5.26 26.05
CA LYS A 118 -17.10 5.79 26.65
C LYS A 118 -16.89 7.08 27.47
N PRO A 119 -16.23 8.12 26.92
CA PRO A 119 -16.12 9.40 27.60
C PRO A 119 -17.52 10.02 27.80
N PRO A 120 -17.68 10.94 28.77
CA PRO A 120 -18.94 11.63 29.07
C PRO A 120 -19.31 12.68 28.01
N LEU A 121 -19.32 12.28 26.74
CA LEU A 121 -19.73 13.08 25.59
C LEU A 121 -21.20 12.78 25.25
N LYS A 122 -21.89 13.76 24.66
CA LYS A 122 -23.23 13.62 24.05
C LYS A 122 -23.24 12.49 23.05
N SER A 123 -24.11 11.50 23.25
CA SER A 123 -24.19 10.31 22.41
C SER A 123 -24.30 10.65 20.92
N ILE A 124 -23.87 9.74 20.05
CA ILE A 124 -24.03 9.93 18.59
C ILE A 124 -25.49 10.25 18.24
N LYS A 125 -26.45 9.57 18.88
CA LYS A 125 -27.88 9.80 18.67
C LYS A 125 -28.31 11.23 19.03
N GLU A 126 -27.77 11.79 20.11
CA GLU A 126 -28.05 13.16 20.50
C GLU A 126 -27.44 14.17 19.54
N MET A 127 -26.18 13.93 19.12
CA MET A 127 -25.50 14.75 18.12
C MET A 127 -26.16 14.69 16.74
N GLU A 128 -26.88 13.61 16.42
CA GLU A 128 -27.59 13.44 15.14
C GLU A 128 -29.02 13.99 15.11
N LYS A 129 -29.53 14.54 16.22
CA LYS A 129 -30.85 15.21 16.25
C LYS A 129 -30.85 16.42 15.29
N LYS A 130 -31.95 16.62 14.55
CA LYS A 130 -32.12 17.76 13.62
C LYS A 130 -31.94 19.13 14.28
N ALA A 131 -32.26 19.23 15.58
CA ALA A 131 -32.09 20.46 16.34
C ALA A 131 -30.62 20.81 16.64
N VAL A 132 -29.69 19.85 16.51
CA VAL A 132 -28.26 20.09 16.69
C VAL A 132 -27.68 20.65 15.38
N PRO A 133 -27.17 21.89 15.36
CA PRO A 133 -26.63 22.48 14.15
C PRO A 133 -25.41 21.73 13.62
N ARG A 134 -25.27 21.69 12.29
CA ARG A 134 -24.02 21.26 11.65
C ARG A 134 -22.87 22.17 12.09
N GLY A 135 -21.71 21.57 12.38
CA GLY A 135 -20.55 22.22 12.95
C GLY A 135 -20.48 22.13 14.48
N THR A 136 -21.54 21.66 15.16
CA THR A 136 -21.52 21.46 16.62
C THR A 136 -20.39 20.50 17.01
N CYS A 137 -19.63 20.89 18.04
CA CYS A 137 -18.52 20.14 18.58
C CYS A 137 -18.77 19.87 20.06
N ASP A 138 -18.48 18.64 20.51
CA ASP A 138 -18.51 18.22 21.91
C ASP A 138 -17.23 17.44 22.20
N TYR A 139 -16.49 17.78 23.25
CA TYR A 139 -15.15 17.24 23.45
C TYR A 139 -14.77 17.16 24.92
N ILE A 140 -13.82 16.28 25.20
CA ILE A 140 -13.19 16.14 26.51
C ILE A 140 -11.72 15.77 26.31
N MET A 141 -10.88 16.25 27.22
CA MET A 141 -9.50 15.82 27.34
C MET A 141 -9.40 14.93 28.58
N SER A 142 -8.86 13.72 28.43
CA SER A 142 -8.55 12.87 29.58
C SER A 142 -7.36 13.44 30.37
N ASP A 143 -7.22 13.01 31.62
CA ASP A 143 -6.11 13.43 32.50
C ASP A 143 -4.73 13.02 31.95
N ASP A 144 -4.69 11.93 31.19
CA ASP A 144 -3.48 11.50 30.50
C ASP A 144 -3.20 12.36 29.24
N GLY A 145 -4.09 13.27 28.83
CA GLY A 145 -3.92 14.24 27.74
C GLY A 145 -4.43 13.77 26.38
N ILE A 146 -5.36 12.80 26.31
CA ILE A 146 -5.98 12.34 25.05
C ILE A 146 -7.23 13.18 24.82
N LEU A 147 -7.30 13.84 23.66
CA LEU A 147 -8.51 14.49 23.21
C LEU A 147 -9.47 13.44 22.63
N ALA A 148 -10.70 13.42 23.12
CA ALA A 148 -11.83 12.80 22.47
C ALA A 148 -12.82 13.88 22.02
N VAL A 149 -13.18 13.86 20.73
CA VAL A 149 -14.08 14.86 20.15
C VAL A 149 -15.17 14.19 19.31
N ARG A 150 -16.40 14.69 19.43
CA ARG A 150 -17.52 14.44 18.53
C ARG A 150 -17.83 15.72 17.77
N TRP A 151 -17.75 15.66 16.45
CA TRP A 151 -18.04 16.77 15.56
C TRP A 151 -19.19 16.42 14.63
N LYS A 152 -20.23 17.26 14.58
CA LYS A 152 -21.40 17.07 13.74
C LYS A 152 -21.18 17.66 12.36
N ASP A 153 -20.91 16.83 11.37
CA ASP A 153 -21.03 17.21 9.96
C ASP A 153 -22.40 16.73 9.43
N ASN A 154 -22.46 16.16 8.21
CA ASN A 154 -23.67 15.45 7.76
C ASN A 154 -24.02 14.31 8.74
N ARG A 155 -22.99 13.59 9.19
CA ARG A 155 -23.06 12.61 10.29
C ARG A 155 -22.08 13.02 11.38
N THR A 156 -22.31 12.50 12.58
CA THR A 156 -21.40 12.72 13.70
C THR A 156 -20.13 11.91 13.47
N VAL A 157 -18.98 12.57 13.58
CA VAL A 157 -17.65 11.95 13.50
C VAL A 157 -17.02 12.02 14.88
N SER A 158 -16.54 10.88 15.37
CA SER A 158 -15.72 10.83 16.59
C SER A 158 -14.24 10.74 16.20
N LEU A 159 -13.40 11.56 16.82
CA LEU A 159 -11.93 11.49 16.69
C LEU A 159 -11.28 11.31 18.06
N LEU A 160 -10.11 10.67 18.04
CA LEU A 160 -9.18 10.67 19.15
C LEU A 160 -7.85 11.29 18.69
N SER A 161 -7.18 12.03 19.58
CA SER A 161 -5.93 12.72 19.27
C SER A 161 -5.02 12.85 20.49
N THR A 162 -3.71 12.65 20.30
CA THR A 162 -2.65 13.01 21.27
C THR A 162 -1.82 14.23 20.82
N ASP A 163 -2.10 14.78 19.65
CA ASP A 163 -1.28 15.82 18.99
C ASP A 163 -2.03 17.14 18.84
N MET A 164 -3.28 17.05 18.41
CA MET A 164 -4.09 18.19 18.00
C MET A 164 -5.21 18.45 19.00
N GLY A 165 -5.56 19.74 19.13
CA GLY A 165 -6.62 20.25 19.98
C GLY A 165 -7.92 20.56 19.24
N VAL A 166 -8.85 21.18 19.97
CA VAL A 166 -10.10 21.73 19.44
C VAL A 166 -9.93 23.17 19.00
N GLU A 167 -9.19 23.96 19.78
CA GLU A 167 -8.94 25.37 19.50
C GLU A 167 -7.63 25.58 18.71
N PRO A 168 -7.56 26.62 17.86
CA PRO A 168 -8.64 27.54 17.52
C PRO A 168 -9.70 26.90 16.62
N MET A 169 -10.98 27.09 16.96
CA MET A 169 -12.08 26.70 16.07
C MET A 169 -11.93 27.42 14.71
N SER A 170 -12.15 26.68 13.63
CA SER A 170 -12.04 27.21 12.27
C SER A 170 -13.23 26.82 11.41
N SER A 171 -13.30 27.30 10.18
CA SER A 171 -14.37 26.92 9.24
C SER A 171 -13.82 26.12 8.08
N VAL A 172 -14.54 25.07 7.69
CA VAL A 172 -14.32 24.32 6.45
C VAL A 172 -15.49 24.54 5.50
N ILE A 173 -15.20 24.80 4.24
CA ILE A 173 -16.23 24.92 3.21
C ILE A 173 -16.78 23.51 2.91
N ARG A 174 -18.09 23.36 3.06
CA ARG A 174 -18.80 22.10 2.83
C ARG A 174 -20.04 22.33 1.99
N TYR A 175 -20.35 21.36 1.14
CA TYR A 175 -21.62 21.35 0.42
C TYR A 175 -22.75 21.01 1.40
N CYS A 176 -23.82 21.81 1.36
CA CYS A 176 -25.06 21.57 2.08
C CYS A 176 -26.10 21.04 1.09
N SER A 177 -26.61 19.84 1.32
CA SER A 177 -27.60 19.21 0.43
C SER A 177 -28.96 19.90 0.47
N GLU A 178 -29.30 20.53 1.60
CA GLU A 178 -30.59 21.20 1.81
C GLU A 178 -30.65 22.52 1.05
N THR A 179 -29.62 23.35 1.18
CA THR A 179 -29.53 24.64 0.47
C THR A 179 -28.94 24.52 -0.93
N LYS A 180 -28.33 23.37 -1.27
CA LYS A 180 -27.61 23.11 -2.52
C LYS A 180 -26.45 24.09 -2.78
N THR A 181 -25.89 24.66 -1.72
CA THR A 181 -24.76 25.61 -1.81
C THR A 181 -23.57 25.15 -0.97
N LYS A 182 -22.42 25.80 -1.16
CA LYS A 182 -21.23 25.59 -0.34
C LYS A 182 -21.24 26.61 0.80
N GLU A 183 -21.23 26.11 2.03
CA GLU A 183 -21.37 26.91 3.24
C GLU A 183 -20.16 26.70 4.16
N PRO A 184 -19.75 27.73 4.92
CA PRO A 184 -18.76 27.56 5.98
C PRO A 184 -19.36 26.78 7.15
N VAL A 185 -18.71 25.69 7.53
CA VAL A 185 -19.10 24.87 8.69
C VAL A 185 -17.98 24.96 9.73
N SER A 186 -18.33 25.35 10.95
CA SER A 186 -17.40 25.38 12.08
C SER A 186 -16.83 23.98 12.35
N CYS A 187 -15.53 23.89 12.61
CA CYS A 187 -14.83 22.64 12.83
C CYS A 187 -13.66 22.82 13.80
N PRO A 188 -13.39 21.80 14.65
CA PRO A 188 -12.26 21.84 15.57
C PRO A 188 -10.93 21.72 14.83
N ASP A 189 -9.87 22.30 15.39
CA ASP A 189 -8.57 22.41 14.70
C ASP A 189 -8.03 21.05 14.24
N VAL A 190 -8.21 19.99 15.04
CA VAL A 190 -7.87 18.59 14.70
C VAL A 190 -8.43 18.09 13.35
N THR A 191 -9.52 18.64 12.84
CA THR A 191 -10.12 18.18 11.57
C THR A 191 -9.29 18.52 10.34
N ARG A 192 -8.63 19.68 10.32
CA ARG A 192 -7.80 20.13 9.20
C ARG A 192 -6.57 19.23 8.98
N PRO A 193 -5.69 18.99 9.96
CA PRO A 193 -4.52 18.13 9.81
C PRO A 193 -4.94 16.68 9.54
N TYR A 194 -6.04 16.21 10.12
CA TYR A 194 -6.57 14.88 9.84
C TYR A 194 -6.89 14.73 8.35
N ASN A 195 -7.71 15.62 7.80
CA ASN A 195 -8.10 15.57 6.38
C ASN A 195 -6.91 15.74 5.43
N ALA A 196 -5.89 16.51 5.83
CA ALA A 196 -4.68 16.71 5.02
C ALA A 196 -3.80 15.45 4.93
N ASN A 197 -3.77 14.62 5.98
CA ASN A 197 -2.79 13.53 6.11
C ASN A 197 -3.38 12.12 6.01
N MET A 198 -4.69 11.92 6.20
CA MET A 198 -5.32 10.59 6.15
C MET A 198 -5.24 9.88 4.78
N GLY A 199 -4.94 10.61 3.71
CA GLY A 199 -4.98 10.11 2.33
C GLY A 199 -3.69 9.48 1.80
N GLY A 200 -2.63 9.31 2.62
CA GLY A 200 -1.34 8.78 2.15
C GLY A 200 -1.46 7.40 1.48
N ILE A 201 -2.19 6.47 2.10
CA ILE A 201 -2.41 5.13 1.54
C ILE A 201 -3.23 5.18 0.25
N ASP A 202 -4.26 6.02 0.18
CA ASP A 202 -5.08 6.17 -1.03
C ASP A 202 -4.26 6.76 -2.20
N LYS A 203 -3.32 7.68 -1.92
CA LYS A 203 -2.36 8.17 -2.93
C LYS A 203 -1.45 7.04 -3.43
N SER A 204 -0.95 6.19 -2.54
CA SER A 204 -0.17 5.01 -2.95
C SER A 204 -1.00 4.08 -3.85
N ASP A 205 -2.23 3.75 -3.46
CA ASP A 205 -3.14 2.89 -4.24
C ASP A 205 -3.39 3.51 -5.64
N MET A 206 -3.59 4.83 -5.71
CA MET A 206 -3.75 5.57 -6.97
C MET A 206 -2.49 5.48 -7.84
N LEU A 207 -1.30 5.76 -7.28
CA LEU A 207 -0.03 5.74 -8.01
C LEU A 207 0.28 4.35 -8.55
N VAL A 208 0.06 3.30 -7.74
CA VAL A 208 0.20 1.91 -8.18
C VAL A 208 -0.76 1.65 -9.34
N HIS A 209 -2.01 2.08 -9.26
CA HIS A 209 -2.97 1.87 -10.35
C HIS A 209 -2.53 2.58 -11.65
N LEU A 210 -2.02 3.80 -11.58
CA LEU A 210 -1.59 4.59 -12.74
C LEU A 210 -0.32 4.05 -13.40
N LEU A 211 0.63 3.53 -12.61
CA LEU A 211 1.94 3.09 -13.09
C LEU A 211 2.01 1.58 -13.39
N SER A 212 1.03 0.80 -12.92
CA SER A 212 1.02 -0.65 -13.12
C SER A 212 0.75 -1.02 -14.58
N HIS A 213 1.65 -1.83 -15.15
CA HIS A 213 1.38 -2.56 -16.38
C HIS A 213 0.80 -3.93 -16.00
N PRO A 214 -0.49 -4.21 -16.25
CA PRO A 214 -1.14 -5.41 -15.75
C PRO A 214 -0.59 -6.66 -16.44
N HIS A 215 0.31 -7.37 -15.76
CA HIS A 215 0.67 -8.74 -16.11
C HIS A 215 -0.25 -9.72 -15.37
N LYS A 216 -0.90 -10.63 -16.09
CA LYS A 216 -1.68 -11.72 -15.47
C LYS A 216 -0.71 -12.74 -14.90
N VAL A 217 -0.59 -12.80 -13.57
CA VAL A 217 0.26 -13.76 -12.88
C VAL A 217 -0.61 -14.89 -12.30
N GLN A 218 -0.23 -16.15 -12.55
CA GLN A 218 -0.94 -17.35 -12.05
C GLN A 218 -0.44 -17.81 -10.67
N GLU A 219 0.75 -17.41 -10.28
CA GLU A 219 1.42 -17.81 -9.04
C GLU A 219 2.15 -16.59 -8.43
N VAL A 220 1.95 -16.33 -7.15
CA VAL A 220 2.53 -15.16 -6.46
C VAL A 220 3.34 -15.68 -5.27
N VAL A 221 4.65 -15.44 -5.30
CA VAL A 221 5.55 -15.72 -4.18
C VAL A 221 5.86 -14.39 -3.49
N PHE A 222 5.35 -14.20 -2.27
CA PHE A 222 5.78 -13.10 -1.42
C PHE A 222 7.10 -13.50 -0.77
N ARG A 223 8.23 -13.00 -1.27
CA ARG A 223 9.51 -13.06 -0.55
C ARG A 223 9.59 -11.83 0.35
N ALA A 224 9.67 -12.05 1.66
CA ALA A 224 10.04 -11.00 2.60
C ALA A 224 11.48 -10.56 2.25
N ALA A 225 11.65 -9.38 1.68
CA ALA A 225 12.96 -8.78 1.55
C ALA A 225 13.35 -8.27 2.95
N SER A 226 14.39 -8.86 3.54
CA SER A 226 15.00 -8.29 4.74
C SER A 226 15.59 -6.93 4.33
N ASN A 227 15.02 -5.84 4.83
CA ASN A 227 15.53 -4.50 4.56
C ASN A 227 16.82 -4.28 5.35
N GLN A 228 17.95 -4.70 4.80
CA GLN A 228 19.24 -4.08 5.07
C GLN A 228 19.75 -3.48 3.76
N TRP A 229 19.50 -2.19 3.56
CA TRP A 229 20.24 -1.40 2.58
C TRP A 229 20.58 -0.02 3.18
N PRO A 230 21.81 0.50 3.02
CA PRO A 230 22.24 1.70 3.74
C PRO A 230 21.53 2.96 3.24
N VAL A 231 21.13 3.79 4.20
CA VAL A 231 20.64 5.14 3.95
C VAL A 231 21.77 5.98 3.36
N LYS A 232 21.64 6.40 2.09
CA LYS A 232 22.42 7.53 1.55
C LYS A 232 21.51 8.76 1.51
N SER A 233 21.85 9.76 2.32
CA SER A 233 21.33 11.12 2.22
C SER A 233 21.63 11.70 0.84
N SER A 234 20.64 12.23 0.13
CA SER A 234 20.85 12.91 -1.15
C SER A 234 20.87 14.42 -0.99
N SER A 235 22.08 14.98 -0.93
CA SER A 235 22.37 16.23 -1.60
C SER A 235 22.52 15.94 -3.12
N ARG A 236 22.16 16.93 -3.94
CA ARG A 236 22.16 16.84 -5.41
C ARG A 236 23.56 16.52 -5.98
N ARG A 237 23.66 15.54 -6.89
CA ARG A 237 24.23 15.66 -8.26
C ARG A 237 24.35 14.30 -8.97
N SER A 238 24.05 14.34 -10.27
CA SER A 238 24.58 13.59 -11.42
C SER A 238 25.18 12.18 -11.25
N SER A 239 24.65 11.25 -12.06
CA SER A 239 25.33 10.13 -12.75
C SER A 239 26.71 9.67 -12.26
N SER A 240 26.80 8.42 -11.83
CA SER A 240 27.54 7.34 -12.51
C SER A 240 27.70 6.15 -11.56
N SER A 241 27.63 4.96 -12.14
CA SER A 241 28.03 3.64 -11.60
C SER A 241 28.90 3.62 -10.33
N LEU A 242 28.54 2.73 -9.40
CA LEU A 242 29.36 1.58 -8.96
C LEU A 242 28.66 0.92 -7.76
N VAL A 243 28.17 -0.30 -7.94
CA VAL A 243 27.96 -1.23 -6.83
C VAL A 243 28.51 -2.57 -7.29
N GLU A 244 29.61 -2.97 -6.65
CA GLU A 244 30.19 -4.30 -6.77
C GLU A 244 29.29 -5.37 -6.17
N SER A 245 29.34 -6.52 -6.82
CA SER A 245 28.46 -7.66 -6.76
C SER A 245 28.73 -8.60 -5.58
N VAL A 246 27.66 -9.22 -5.07
CA VAL A 246 27.73 -10.59 -4.54
C VAL A 246 26.97 -11.49 -5.51
N THR A 247 27.69 -12.42 -6.14
CA THR A 247 27.26 -13.21 -7.30
C THR A 247 26.43 -14.43 -6.88
N VAL A 248 25.12 -14.36 -7.07
CA VAL A 248 24.37 -15.52 -7.59
C VAL A 248 24.26 -15.28 -9.09
N ALA A 249 24.65 -16.24 -9.92
CA ALA A 249 24.64 -16.05 -11.37
C ALA A 249 23.20 -15.75 -11.84
N ASP A 250 22.91 -14.46 -12.08
CA ASP A 250 21.67 -14.03 -12.68
C ASP A 250 21.54 -14.70 -14.05
N PRO A 251 20.44 -15.43 -14.33
CA PRO A 251 20.22 -15.98 -15.65
C PRO A 251 20.16 -14.83 -16.66
N GLN A 252 21.16 -14.78 -17.54
CA GLN A 252 21.27 -13.71 -18.53
C GLN A 252 20.02 -13.72 -19.43
N PRO A 253 19.30 -12.58 -19.55
CA PRO A 253 18.15 -12.51 -20.42
C PRO A 253 18.60 -12.76 -21.86
N VAL A 254 18.00 -13.77 -22.50
CA VAL A 254 18.25 -14.07 -23.92
C VAL A 254 17.69 -12.93 -24.76
N ARG A 255 18.56 -12.05 -25.27
CA ARG A 255 18.18 -10.89 -26.10
C ARG A 255 18.21 -11.25 -27.59
N GLY A 256 17.36 -10.59 -28.38
CA GLY A 256 17.35 -10.67 -29.85
C GLY A 256 18.43 -9.80 -30.51
N HIS A 257 18.50 -9.82 -31.84
CA HIS A 257 19.44 -8.99 -32.62
C HIS A 257 18.94 -7.53 -32.70
N ARG A 258 19.83 -6.53 -32.67
CA ARG A 258 19.42 -5.10 -32.57
C ARG A 258 18.56 -4.63 -33.75
N ARG A 259 18.81 -5.16 -34.96
CA ARG A 259 18.04 -4.82 -36.18
C ARG A 259 16.84 -5.74 -36.43
N HIS A 260 16.78 -6.89 -35.74
CA HIS A 260 15.75 -7.90 -35.95
C HIS A 260 15.06 -8.23 -34.64
N THR A 261 13.78 -7.91 -34.53
CA THR A 261 13.02 -8.20 -33.31
C THR A 261 12.35 -9.58 -33.39
N PRO A 262 12.49 -10.43 -32.35
CA PRO A 262 11.80 -11.71 -32.29
C PRO A 262 10.29 -11.50 -32.06
N ASN A 263 9.48 -12.35 -32.68
CA ASN A 263 8.04 -12.44 -32.42
C ASN A 263 7.69 -13.89 -32.08
N VAL A 264 6.98 -14.09 -30.97
CA VAL A 264 6.52 -15.42 -30.55
C VAL A 264 5.12 -15.63 -31.12
N ALA A 265 4.96 -16.61 -32.02
CA ALA A 265 3.63 -16.99 -32.49
C ALA A 265 2.87 -17.67 -31.33
N VAL A 266 1.75 -17.08 -30.91
CA VAL A 266 0.96 -17.48 -29.72
C VAL A 266 0.27 -18.85 -29.89
N ARG A 267 0.28 -19.44 -31.10
CA ARG A 267 -0.36 -20.73 -31.38
C ARG A 267 0.68 -21.82 -31.67
N HIS A 268 0.61 -22.93 -30.93
CA HIS A 268 1.47 -24.12 -31.09
C HIS A 268 1.44 -24.73 -32.50
N ALA A 269 0.40 -24.44 -33.30
CA ALA A 269 0.20 -24.99 -34.65
C ALA A 269 1.16 -24.43 -35.74
N ASN A 270 1.84 -23.30 -35.50
CA ASN A 270 2.65 -22.61 -36.52
C ASN A 270 4.17 -22.73 -36.31
N ARG A 271 4.63 -23.80 -35.65
CA ARG A 271 6.08 -24.04 -35.46
C ARG A 271 6.70 -24.48 -36.78
N LEU A 272 7.65 -23.72 -37.32
CA LEU A 272 8.42 -24.11 -38.51
C LEU A 272 9.86 -24.45 -38.14
N THR A 273 10.57 -25.11 -39.06
CA THR A 273 11.96 -25.52 -38.85
C THR A 273 12.86 -24.29 -38.70
N CYS A 274 13.70 -24.31 -37.66
CA CYS A 274 14.72 -23.32 -37.42
C CYS A 274 15.72 -23.32 -38.57
N LYS A 275 15.80 -22.19 -39.28
CA LYS A 275 16.65 -22.06 -40.48
C LYS A 275 18.14 -22.23 -40.18
N TYR A 276 18.57 -21.76 -39.01
CA TYR A 276 19.97 -21.89 -38.57
C TYR A 276 20.34 -23.32 -38.21
N CYS A 277 19.49 -24.03 -37.45
CA CYS A 277 19.73 -25.44 -37.11
C CYS A 277 19.72 -26.33 -38.36
N SER A 278 18.78 -26.08 -39.28
CA SER A 278 18.67 -26.84 -40.53
C SER A 278 19.93 -26.76 -41.38
N ARG A 279 20.61 -25.61 -41.41
CA ARG A 279 21.90 -25.44 -42.11
C ARG A 279 23.03 -26.26 -41.48
N LYS A 280 22.93 -26.55 -40.18
CA LYS A 280 23.86 -27.41 -39.44
C LYS A 280 23.40 -28.88 -39.41
N GLY A 281 22.52 -29.30 -40.31
CA GLY A 281 21.99 -30.66 -40.39
C GLY A 281 20.97 -31.05 -39.31
N ASN A 282 20.51 -30.10 -38.49
CA ASN A 282 19.60 -30.37 -37.36
C ASN A 282 18.18 -29.87 -37.63
N ILE A 283 17.19 -30.78 -37.61
CA ILE A 283 15.77 -30.41 -37.80
C ILE A 283 15.15 -30.07 -36.44
N VAL A 284 15.18 -28.79 -36.08
CA VAL A 284 14.61 -28.27 -34.82
C VAL A 284 13.44 -27.34 -35.15
N ARG A 285 12.30 -27.49 -34.48
CA ARG A 285 11.12 -26.62 -34.68
C ARG A 285 11.16 -25.41 -33.75
N SER A 286 10.87 -24.21 -34.28
CA SER A 286 10.78 -22.97 -33.51
C SER A 286 9.45 -22.24 -33.75
N ASN A 287 8.90 -21.66 -32.68
CA ASN A 287 7.76 -20.74 -32.69
C ASN A 287 8.18 -19.26 -32.75
N VAL A 288 9.47 -18.98 -32.73
CA VAL A 288 10.01 -17.61 -32.80
C VAL A 288 10.35 -17.28 -34.24
N VAL A 289 9.75 -16.19 -34.73
CA VAL A 289 9.95 -15.68 -36.09
C VAL A 289 10.52 -14.26 -36.03
N SER A 290 11.47 -13.96 -36.91
CA SER A 290 11.97 -12.59 -37.08
C SER A 290 10.89 -11.70 -37.70
N ARG A 291 10.57 -10.56 -37.09
CA ARG A 291 9.55 -9.64 -37.64
C ARG A 291 9.94 -9.07 -39.00
N VAL A 292 11.24 -8.94 -39.25
CA VAL A 292 11.81 -8.30 -40.44
C VAL A 292 11.94 -9.32 -41.58
N CYS A 293 12.77 -10.35 -41.42
CA CYS A 293 13.07 -11.31 -42.49
C CYS A 293 12.20 -12.58 -42.48
N LYS A 294 11.22 -12.69 -41.56
CA LYS A 294 10.23 -13.76 -41.49
C LYS A 294 10.79 -15.19 -41.36
N VAL A 295 12.05 -15.35 -40.96
CA VAL A 295 12.67 -16.67 -40.71
C VAL A 295 12.38 -17.16 -39.29
N HIS A 296 12.19 -18.48 -39.15
CA HIS A 296 12.01 -19.14 -37.86
C HIS A 296 13.37 -19.52 -37.26
N LEU A 297 13.61 -19.17 -35.98
CA LEU A 297 14.90 -19.34 -35.31
C LEU A 297 14.69 -19.73 -33.84
N CYS A 298 15.49 -20.64 -33.29
CA CYS A 298 15.41 -21.00 -31.87
C CYS A 298 15.81 -19.84 -30.97
N MET A 299 15.07 -19.64 -29.88
CA MET A 299 15.38 -18.68 -28.84
C MET A 299 14.85 -19.21 -27.51
N ASN A 300 15.69 -19.95 -26.78
CA ASN A 300 15.40 -20.53 -25.47
C ASN A 300 16.65 -20.44 -24.58
N ALA A 301 16.56 -20.98 -23.36
CA ALA A 301 17.64 -20.91 -22.37
C ALA A 301 18.95 -21.57 -22.84
N GLU A 302 18.87 -22.59 -23.69
CA GLU A 302 20.04 -23.37 -24.15
C GLU A 302 20.58 -22.88 -25.51
N ARG A 303 19.73 -22.29 -26.35
CA ARG A 303 20.03 -21.99 -27.76
C ARG A 303 19.41 -20.66 -28.18
N ASN A 304 20.27 -19.74 -28.61
CA ASN A 304 19.89 -18.46 -29.22
C ASN A 304 20.32 -18.42 -30.70
N CYS A 305 19.70 -19.26 -31.53
CA CYS A 305 19.91 -19.25 -32.97
C CYS A 305 19.44 -17.94 -33.63
N PHE A 306 18.56 -17.18 -32.95
CA PHE A 306 18.12 -15.88 -33.42
C PHE A 306 19.29 -14.91 -33.58
N VAL A 307 20.15 -14.81 -32.56
CA VAL A 307 21.32 -13.93 -32.63
C VAL A 307 22.37 -14.48 -33.58
N SER A 308 22.67 -15.78 -33.55
CA SER A 308 23.70 -16.37 -34.43
C SER A 308 23.38 -16.18 -35.91
N TYR A 309 22.12 -16.41 -36.31
CA TYR A 309 21.71 -16.26 -37.70
C TYR A 309 21.86 -14.83 -38.21
N HIS A 310 21.47 -13.82 -37.42
CA HIS A 310 21.59 -12.40 -37.82
C HIS A 310 22.96 -11.80 -37.51
N LYS A 311 23.93 -12.59 -37.03
CA LYS A 311 25.33 -12.19 -36.99
C LYS A 311 26.10 -12.75 -38.19
N GLU A 312 25.69 -13.92 -38.67
CA GLU A 312 26.36 -14.61 -39.77
C GLU A 312 25.77 -14.28 -41.16
N PHE A 313 24.49 -13.88 -41.22
CA PHE A 313 23.74 -13.77 -42.49
C PHE A 313 22.95 -12.46 -42.67
N ASP A 314 23.23 -11.45 -41.85
CA ASP A 314 22.67 -10.09 -41.90
C ASP A 314 23.82 -9.09 -42.08
#